data_AF-A0A921B0W7-F1
#
_entry.id   AF-A0A921B0W7-F1
#
_cell.length_a   1.000
_cell.length_b   1.000
_cell.length_c   1.000
_cell.angle_alpha   90.00
_cell.angle_beta   90.00
_cell.angle_gamma   90.00
#
_symmetry.space_group_name_H-M   'P 1'
#
loop_
_entity.id
_entity.type
_entity.pdbx_description
1 polymer ?
#
loop_
_entity_poly.entity_id
_entity_poly.type
_entity_poly.pdbx_seq_one_letter_code
_entity_poly.pdbx_strand_id
1 'polypeptide(L)'
;MKRLLLLMLLPAVATVLGGCRKERQEAMTLSITPSGPIVYEAEGGTTKVTVTTNQKTWEVQAARNQKWCTVEEVEGSSFVVKASVNKNREEERQTKVTVTTGTGRDAKRVVLEVTQRKAQAPFDIKITEITDTEATITVVPRDKENRYFCDIIEKNSLQYFNDDIGEFVSQLMDFAASWYGSMEAAVLILTGKGEQTKTINKLQPGVECVGYAVGLSEDGKMNTEIESVDFWTQKAQTDKNGQQIEAVGDRIWWENRIGKE
;
A
#
# COMPACT_ATOMS: atom_id res chain seq x y z
N MET A 1 66.34 61.25 60.59
CA MET A 1 66.70 60.48 59.39
C MET A 1 66.95 59.03 59.78
N LYS A 2 66.26 58.09 59.12
CA LYS A 2 66.64 56.68 58.83
C LYS A 2 67.05 55.76 60.01
N ARG A 3 66.67 54.48 60.08
CA ARG A 3 65.67 53.63 59.41
C ARG A 3 65.69 52.29 60.19
N LEU A 4 64.54 51.67 60.19
CA LEU A 4 64.12 50.36 60.69
C LEU A 4 64.97 49.17 60.17
N LEU A 5 65.18 48.13 60.99
CA LEU A 5 65.32 46.73 60.54
C LEU A 5 64.99 45.77 61.71
N LEU A 6 63.83 45.12 61.62
CA LEU A 6 63.30 44.11 62.54
C LEU A 6 63.27 42.78 61.78
N LEU A 7 63.97 41.75 62.25
CA LEU A 7 64.01 40.40 61.68
C LEU A 7 62.93 39.54 62.37
N MET A 8 61.91 39.14 61.61
CA MET A 8 60.87 38.19 62.03
C MET A 8 61.14 36.78 61.48
N LEU A 9 60.90 35.77 62.33
CA LEU A 9 60.89 34.32 62.02
C LEU A 9 59.42 33.84 61.95
N LEU A 10 59.04 33.09 60.91
CA LEU A 10 57.73 32.44 60.68
C LEU A 10 57.92 31.09 59.91
N PRO A 11 56.95 30.16 59.89
CA PRO A 11 57.12 28.73 60.16
C PRO A 11 56.85 27.82 58.95
N ALA A 12 57.07 26.52 59.15
CA ALA A 12 56.92 25.42 58.19
C ALA A 12 55.50 25.27 57.62
N VAL A 13 55.40 25.14 56.28
CA VAL A 13 54.18 24.83 55.54
C VAL A 13 54.22 23.36 55.11
N ALA A 14 53.22 22.57 55.53
CA ALA A 14 53.03 21.19 55.11
C ALA A 14 52.20 21.14 53.81
N THR A 15 52.77 20.60 52.73
CA THR A 15 52.08 20.33 51.46
C THR A 15 51.30 19.03 51.53
N VAL A 16 49.97 19.11 51.42
CA VAL A 16 49.09 17.95 51.18
C VAL A 16 49.05 17.69 49.67
N LEU A 17 49.56 16.53 49.24
CA LEU A 17 49.41 16.04 47.87
C LEU A 17 47.98 15.49 47.70
N GLY A 18 47.11 16.27 47.05
CA GLY A 18 45.79 15.83 46.62
C GLY A 18 45.90 14.85 45.46
N GLY A 19 45.74 13.55 45.74
CA GLY A 19 45.65 12.51 44.73
C GLY A 19 44.44 12.72 43.82
N CYS A 20 44.71 12.77 42.50
CA CYS A 20 43.70 12.88 41.46
C CYS A 20 42.88 11.58 41.41
N ARG A 21 41.75 11.53 42.11
CA ARG A 21 40.78 10.42 42.03
C ARG A 21 40.02 10.55 40.72
N LYS A 22 40.52 9.92 39.64
CA LYS A 22 39.76 9.77 38.39
C LYS A 22 38.60 8.82 38.66
N GLU A 23 37.43 9.38 38.97
CA GLU A 23 36.17 8.62 38.90
C GLU A 23 36.03 8.08 37.47
N ARG A 24 35.84 6.76 37.37
CA ARG A 24 35.71 6.06 36.09
C ARG A 24 34.30 6.33 35.57
N GLN A 25 34.14 7.37 34.76
CA GLN A 25 32.88 7.66 34.10
C GLN A 25 32.56 6.54 33.10
N GLU A 26 31.43 5.85 33.29
CA GLU A 26 30.98 4.83 32.35
C GLU A 26 30.69 5.45 30.98
N ALA A 27 31.06 4.74 29.91
CA ALA A 27 30.78 5.20 28.56
C ALA A 27 29.27 5.25 28.33
N MET A 28 28.79 6.32 27.70
CA MET A 28 27.38 6.46 27.30
C MET A 28 26.96 5.27 26.43
N THR A 29 25.79 4.69 26.67
CA THR A 29 25.21 3.62 25.84
C THR A 29 23.89 4.08 25.24
N LEU A 30 23.60 3.65 24.01
CA LEU A 30 22.30 3.87 23.38
C LEU A 30 22.06 2.73 22.39
N SER A 31 20.93 2.06 22.52
CA SER A 31 20.43 1.07 21.58
C SER A 31 18.91 1.10 21.53
N ILE A 32 18.35 0.57 20.45
CA ILE A 32 16.91 0.44 20.26
C ILE A 32 16.54 -0.99 19.92
N THR A 33 15.31 -1.37 20.26
CA THR A 33 14.71 -2.67 19.92
C THR A 33 13.32 -2.43 19.33
N PRO A 34 13.03 -2.86 18.09
CA PRO A 34 13.93 -3.53 17.14
C PRO A 34 15.07 -2.62 16.65
N SER A 35 16.23 -3.20 16.38
CA SER A 35 17.43 -2.50 15.86
C SER A 35 17.55 -2.52 14.34
N GLY A 36 16.77 -3.37 13.66
CA GLY A 36 16.69 -3.45 12.21
C GLY A 36 15.76 -2.38 11.61
N PRO A 37 15.78 -2.21 10.28
CA PRO A 37 14.87 -1.30 9.59
C PRO A 37 13.42 -1.71 9.81
N ILE A 38 12.54 -0.72 9.91
CA ILE A 38 11.09 -0.95 9.89
C ILE A 38 10.61 -0.90 8.44
N VAL A 39 9.87 -1.93 8.03
CA VAL A 39 9.21 -1.97 6.72
C VAL A 39 7.71 -2.06 6.94
N TYR A 40 6.98 -1.06 6.46
CA TYR A 40 5.52 -1.06 6.43
C TYR A 40 5.01 -1.42 5.02
N GLU A 41 3.88 -2.11 4.99
CA GLU A 41 3.07 -2.23 3.77
C GLU A 41 2.39 -0.89 3.45
N ALA A 42 1.81 -0.78 2.26
CA ALA A 42 1.20 0.45 1.79
C ALA A 42 0.08 0.96 2.71
N GLU A 43 -0.63 0.07 3.38
CA GLU A 43 -1.71 0.38 4.33
C GLU A 43 -1.20 1.14 5.57
N GLY A 44 0.12 1.07 5.82
CA GLY A 44 0.78 1.68 6.97
C GLY A 44 0.76 0.77 8.18
N GLY A 45 0.89 1.37 9.35
CA GLY A 45 0.93 0.62 10.59
C GLY A 45 1.64 1.35 11.71
N THR A 46 1.83 0.63 12.81
CA THR A 46 2.51 1.14 13.99
C THR A 46 3.52 0.13 14.51
N THR A 47 4.63 0.62 15.05
CA THR A 47 5.66 -0.22 15.66
C THR A 47 6.17 0.46 16.92
N LYS A 48 6.06 -0.24 18.04
CA LYS A 48 6.67 0.18 19.29
C LYS A 48 8.17 -0.10 19.25
N VAL A 49 8.97 0.89 19.59
CA VAL A 49 10.43 0.81 19.68
C VAL A 49 10.84 1.11 21.11
N THR A 50 11.59 0.21 21.73
CA THR A 50 12.15 0.37 23.07
C THR A 50 13.54 0.95 23.01
N VAL A 51 13.81 1.96 23.83
CA VAL A 51 15.10 2.63 23.98
C VAL A 51 15.81 2.08 25.21
N THR A 52 17.05 1.66 25.05
CA THR A 52 17.93 1.24 26.14
C THR A 52 19.14 2.16 26.18
N THR A 53 19.32 2.87 27.30
CA THR A 53 20.42 3.82 27.51
C THR A 53 20.76 3.87 28.99
N ASN A 54 22.04 4.13 29.32
CA ASN A 54 22.47 4.43 30.68
C ASN A 54 22.32 5.93 31.03
N GLN A 55 21.73 6.73 30.15
CA GLN A 55 21.46 8.15 30.37
C GLN A 55 20.06 8.39 30.93
N LYS A 56 19.88 9.49 31.67
CA LYS A 56 18.58 9.88 32.24
C LYS A 56 17.59 10.41 31.20
N THR A 57 18.09 10.96 30.10
CA THR A 57 17.28 11.58 29.05
C THR A 57 17.67 11.09 27.67
N TRP A 58 16.69 11.04 26.80
CA TRP A 58 16.83 10.77 25.38
C TRP A 58 15.72 11.53 24.65
N GLU A 59 15.90 11.72 23.35
CA GLU A 59 14.91 12.35 22.47
C GLU A 59 14.74 11.51 21.21
N VAL A 60 13.55 11.53 20.63
CA VAL A 60 13.29 10.93 19.32
C VAL A 60 12.77 11.98 18.35
N GLN A 61 13.28 11.94 17.13
CA GLN A 61 12.88 12.87 16.08
C GLN A 61 12.72 12.14 14.75
N ALA A 62 11.53 12.26 14.15
CA ALA A 62 11.31 11.92 12.75
C ALA A 62 11.93 13.00 11.84
N ALA A 63 12.30 12.62 10.62
CA ALA A 63 12.81 13.57 9.63
C ALA A 63 11.85 14.75 9.40
N ARG A 64 12.41 15.94 9.17
CA ARG A 64 11.62 17.17 8.96
C ARG A 64 10.73 17.06 7.73
N ASN A 65 9.62 17.81 7.76
CA ASN A 65 8.63 17.89 6.67
C ASN A 65 7.97 16.54 6.31
N GLN A 66 8.04 15.54 7.20
CA GLN A 66 7.33 14.29 6.98
C GLN A 66 5.97 14.26 7.66
N LYS A 67 4.92 14.07 6.86
CA LYS A 67 3.53 13.92 7.32
C LYS A 67 3.09 12.46 7.41
N TRP A 68 3.77 11.56 6.70
CA TRP A 68 3.35 10.15 6.63
C TRP A 68 3.97 9.27 7.71
N CYS A 69 5.14 9.63 8.22
CA CYS A 69 5.83 8.90 9.29
C CYS A 69 5.97 9.82 10.50
N THR A 70 5.30 9.48 11.59
CA THR A 70 5.35 10.23 12.85
C THR A 70 5.89 9.38 13.98
N VAL A 71 6.33 10.04 15.05
CA VAL A 71 6.78 9.40 16.28
C VAL A 71 6.01 9.97 17.46
N GLU A 72 5.65 9.11 18.39
CA GLU A 72 4.97 9.47 19.63
C GLU A 72 5.68 8.78 20.79
N GLU A 73 6.18 9.56 21.74
CA GLU A 73 6.74 8.99 22.98
C GLU A 73 5.62 8.37 23.81
N VAL A 74 5.89 7.20 24.39
CA VAL A 74 4.94 6.48 25.24
C VAL A 74 5.59 6.19 26.58
N GLU A 75 4.79 5.83 27.59
CA GLU A 75 5.30 5.52 28.92
C GLU A 75 6.29 4.32 28.91
N GLY A 76 7.28 4.40 29.80
CA GLY A 76 8.48 3.55 29.75
C GLY A 76 9.46 4.03 28.68
N SER A 77 10.71 3.59 28.70
CA SER A 77 11.74 4.01 27.72
C SER A 77 11.41 3.51 26.30
N SER A 78 10.40 4.09 25.64
CA SER A 78 9.86 3.63 24.37
C SER A 78 9.15 4.76 23.62
N PHE A 79 9.04 4.60 22.30
CA PHE A 79 8.22 5.43 21.43
C PHE A 79 7.51 4.55 20.39
N VAL A 80 6.50 5.09 19.72
CA VAL A 80 5.80 4.42 18.63
C VAL A 80 6.09 5.16 17.33
N VAL A 81 6.58 4.43 16.34
CA VAL A 81 6.62 4.89 14.94
C VAL A 81 5.27 4.59 14.32
N LYS A 82 4.67 5.57 13.65
CA LYS A 82 3.39 5.42 12.94
C LYS A 82 3.57 5.81 11.49
N ALA A 83 3.14 4.95 10.58
CA ALA A 83 3.06 5.23 9.15
C ALA A 83 1.59 5.30 8.70
N SER A 84 1.21 6.39 8.03
CA SER A 84 -0.09 6.48 7.36
C SER A 84 -0.09 5.71 6.03
N VAL A 85 -1.26 5.57 5.41
CA VAL A 85 -1.39 4.89 4.11
C VAL A 85 -0.54 5.58 3.04
N ASN A 86 0.12 4.79 2.19
CA ASN A 86 0.74 5.20 0.94
C ASN A 86 -0.19 4.80 -0.21
N LYS A 87 -0.77 5.78 -0.91
CA LYS A 87 -1.64 5.55 -2.07
C LYS A 87 -0.88 5.54 -3.42
N ASN A 88 0.42 5.84 -3.41
CA ASN A 88 1.21 5.87 -4.64
C ASN A 88 1.55 4.44 -5.09
N ARG A 89 1.22 4.08 -6.34
CA ARG A 89 1.48 2.75 -6.94
C ARG A 89 2.83 2.64 -7.65
N GLU A 90 3.50 3.75 -7.87
CA GLU A 90 4.78 3.82 -8.58
C GLU A 90 5.95 3.79 -7.60
N GLU A 91 5.85 4.59 -6.54
CA GLU A 91 6.98 4.87 -5.64
C GLU A 91 6.74 4.32 -4.23
N GLU A 92 7.75 3.60 -3.75
CA GLU A 92 7.94 3.42 -2.31
C GLU A 92 8.48 4.70 -1.68
N ARG A 93 8.29 4.85 -0.37
CA ARG A 93 8.79 6.02 0.37
C ARG A 93 9.60 5.60 1.58
N GLN A 94 10.63 6.38 1.86
CA GLN A 94 11.59 6.09 2.92
C GLN A 94 11.91 7.33 3.75
N THR A 95 12.22 7.11 5.03
CA THR A 95 12.62 8.17 5.96
C THR A 95 13.46 7.59 7.09
N LYS A 96 13.98 8.48 7.93
CA LYS A 96 14.77 8.16 9.12
C LYS A 96 14.10 8.69 10.38
N VAL A 97 14.15 7.88 11.42
CA VAL A 97 13.84 8.28 12.80
C VAL A 97 15.15 8.24 13.58
N THR A 98 15.51 9.34 14.23
CA THR A 98 16.76 9.44 15.00
C THR A 98 16.44 9.48 16.48
N VAL A 99 17.08 8.60 17.25
CA VAL A 99 17.08 8.64 18.70
C VAL A 99 18.42 9.20 19.15
N THR A 100 18.39 10.23 20.00
CA THR A 100 19.60 10.88 20.51
C THR A 100 19.62 10.79 22.03
N THR A 101 20.81 10.58 22.60
CA THR A 101 21.05 10.76 24.02
C THR A 101 22.35 11.55 24.23
N GLY A 102 22.43 12.30 25.32
CA GLY A 102 23.48 13.30 25.54
C GLY A 102 23.29 14.57 24.70
N THR A 103 24.23 15.50 24.80
CA THR A 103 24.14 16.81 24.14
C THR A 103 25.45 17.17 23.42
N GLY A 104 25.37 18.07 22.45
CA GLY A 104 26.54 18.60 21.76
C GLY A 104 27.31 17.56 20.95
N ARG A 105 28.64 17.61 21.03
CA ARG A 105 29.55 16.76 20.23
C ARG A 105 29.63 15.32 20.73
N ASP A 106 29.32 15.08 22.00
CA ASP A 106 29.41 13.76 22.62
C ASP A 106 28.07 12.99 22.59
N ALA A 107 27.04 13.56 21.96
CA ALA A 107 25.74 12.93 21.82
C ALA A 107 25.83 11.64 21.00
N LYS A 108 25.28 10.55 21.52
CA LYS A 108 25.11 9.29 20.78
C LYS A 108 23.78 9.31 20.05
N ARG A 109 23.81 8.83 18.80
CA ARG A 109 22.64 8.75 17.93
C ARG A 109 22.48 7.34 17.40
N VAL A 110 21.25 6.86 17.38
CA VAL A 110 20.85 5.68 16.64
C VAL A 110 19.84 6.11 15.59
N VAL A 111 20.06 5.69 14.35
CA VAL A 111 19.19 5.99 13.22
C VAL A 111 18.42 4.72 12.87
N LEU A 112 17.11 4.85 12.86
CA LEU A 112 16.17 3.82 12.45
C LEU A 112 15.65 4.18 11.06
N GLU A 113 15.98 3.36 10.08
CA GLU A 113 15.42 3.48 8.72
C GLU A 113 13.99 2.96 8.73
N VAL A 114 13.09 3.72 8.11
CA VAL A 114 11.68 3.36 7.94
C VAL A 114 11.37 3.42 6.45
N THR A 115 11.03 2.27 5.89
CA THR A 115 10.59 2.14 4.49
C THR A 115 9.12 1.76 4.47
N GLN A 116 8.39 2.30 3.51
CA GLN A 116 7.02 1.92 3.25
C GLN A 116 6.83 1.62 1.78
N ARG A 117 6.28 0.44 1.50
CA ARG A 117 6.02 -0.01 0.13
C ARG A 117 5.03 0.90 -0.58
N LYS A 118 5.06 0.84 -1.91
CA LYS A 118 4.04 1.41 -2.79
C LYS A 118 2.72 0.64 -2.67
N ALA A 119 1.60 1.31 -2.96
CA ALA A 119 0.30 0.69 -3.11
C ALA A 119 0.33 -0.40 -4.19
N GLN A 120 -0.41 -1.46 -3.95
CA GLN A 120 -0.62 -2.54 -4.92
C GLN A 120 -2.05 -2.47 -5.42
N ALA A 121 -2.26 -2.84 -6.68
CA ALA A 121 -3.60 -2.97 -7.23
C ALA A 121 -4.39 -4.02 -6.42
N PRO A 122 -5.68 -3.79 -6.12
CA PRO A 122 -6.51 -4.74 -5.41
C PRO A 122 -6.83 -5.99 -6.24
N PHE A 123 -6.71 -5.91 -7.57
CA PHE A 123 -7.01 -7.00 -8.50
C PHE A 123 -5.98 -7.07 -9.64
N ASP A 124 -5.62 -8.28 -10.03
CA ASP A 124 -5.04 -8.55 -11.34
C ASP A 124 -6.16 -9.01 -12.29
N ILE A 125 -6.34 -8.31 -13.40
CA ILE A 125 -7.39 -8.59 -14.40
C ILE A 125 -6.75 -9.05 -15.70
N LYS A 126 -7.29 -10.12 -16.27
CA LYS A 126 -6.90 -10.63 -17.59
C LYS A 126 -8.14 -10.86 -18.45
N ILE A 127 -8.09 -10.34 -19.68
CA ILE A 127 -9.11 -10.61 -20.70
C ILE A 127 -8.51 -11.56 -21.74
N THR A 128 -9.22 -12.64 -22.04
CA THR A 128 -8.81 -13.70 -22.98
C THR A 128 -9.98 -14.15 -23.84
N GLU A 129 -9.72 -15.03 -24.81
CA GLU A 129 -10.77 -15.66 -25.64
C GLU A 129 -11.72 -14.64 -26.28
N ILE A 130 -11.16 -13.50 -26.70
CA ILE A 130 -11.93 -12.40 -27.28
C ILE A 130 -12.37 -12.80 -28.68
N THR A 131 -13.67 -12.95 -28.88
CA THR A 131 -14.34 -13.15 -30.18
C THR A 131 -15.05 -11.86 -30.60
N ASP A 132 -15.91 -11.93 -31.61
CA ASP A 132 -16.75 -10.80 -32.01
C ASP A 132 -17.90 -10.53 -31.04
N THR A 133 -18.31 -11.53 -30.27
CA THR A 133 -19.50 -11.47 -29.41
C THR A 133 -19.24 -11.96 -27.98
N GLU A 134 -18.04 -12.44 -27.69
CA GLU A 134 -17.68 -13.03 -26.41
C GLU A 134 -16.29 -12.60 -25.96
N ALA A 135 -16.08 -12.59 -24.64
CA ALA A 135 -14.76 -12.45 -24.04
C ALA A 135 -14.77 -13.07 -22.63
N THR A 136 -13.65 -13.67 -22.24
CA THR A 136 -13.47 -14.27 -20.91
C THR A 136 -12.66 -13.32 -20.04
N ILE A 137 -13.21 -12.96 -18.88
CA ILE A 137 -12.51 -12.20 -17.83
C ILE A 137 -12.08 -13.15 -16.71
N THR A 138 -10.80 -13.06 -16.34
CA THR A 138 -10.23 -13.70 -15.15
C THR A 138 -9.75 -12.61 -14.20
N VAL A 139 -10.14 -12.70 -12.93
CA VAL A 139 -9.76 -11.76 -11.88
C VAL A 139 -9.13 -12.51 -10.71
N VAL A 140 -7.94 -12.08 -10.30
CA VAL A 140 -7.25 -12.57 -9.11
C VAL A 140 -7.21 -11.42 -8.09
N PRO A 141 -7.97 -11.49 -6.98
CA PRO A 141 -7.91 -10.46 -5.95
C PRO A 141 -6.67 -10.64 -5.06
N ARG A 142 -6.12 -9.50 -4.60
CA ARG A 142 -5.05 -9.48 -3.59
C ARG A 142 -5.57 -9.95 -2.23
N ASP A 143 -6.74 -9.47 -1.84
CA ASP A 143 -7.48 -9.97 -0.67
C ASP A 143 -8.50 -11.03 -1.13
N LYS A 144 -8.18 -12.30 -0.86
CA LYS A 144 -9.03 -13.43 -1.28
C LYS A 144 -10.31 -13.56 -0.45
N GLU A 145 -10.40 -12.88 0.69
CA GLU A 145 -11.56 -12.93 1.58
C GLU A 145 -12.56 -11.80 1.33
N ASN A 146 -12.11 -10.67 0.78
CA ASN A 146 -13.00 -9.58 0.40
C ASN A 146 -13.88 -9.99 -0.79
N ARG A 147 -15.16 -9.64 -0.74
CA ARG A 147 -16.09 -9.86 -1.85
C ARG A 147 -15.87 -8.80 -2.91
N TYR A 148 -15.97 -9.20 -4.17
CA TYR A 148 -15.85 -8.27 -5.29
C TYR A 148 -16.81 -8.62 -6.41
N PHE A 149 -17.20 -7.58 -7.13
CA PHE A 149 -17.90 -7.66 -8.39
C PHE A 149 -16.88 -7.49 -9.52
N CYS A 150 -16.99 -8.30 -10.57
CA CYS A 150 -16.25 -8.09 -11.80
C CYS A 150 -17.20 -8.24 -12.98
N ASP A 151 -16.97 -7.52 -14.07
CA ASP A 151 -17.73 -7.69 -15.31
C ASP A 151 -17.00 -7.13 -16.54
N ILE A 152 -17.61 -7.30 -17.71
CA ILE A 152 -17.24 -6.60 -18.95
C ILE A 152 -18.41 -5.72 -19.36
N ILE A 153 -18.12 -4.45 -19.66
CA ILE A 153 -19.08 -3.51 -20.22
C ILE A 153 -18.53 -2.89 -21.52
N GLU A 154 -19.39 -2.75 -22.53
CA GLU A 154 -19.09 -1.98 -23.72
C GLU A 154 -18.97 -0.50 -23.36
N LYS A 155 -17.88 0.18 -23.74
CA LYS A 155 -17.65 1.55 -23.28
C LYS A 155 -18.76 2.52 -23.68
N ASN A 156 -19.37 2.31 -24.85
CA ASN A 156 -20.51 3.12 -25.29
C ASN A 156 -21.73 3.03 -24.35
N SER A 157 -21.85 1.97 -23.55
CA SER A 157 -22.90 1.85 -22.53
C SER A 157 -22.59 2.65 -21.27
N LEU A 158 -21.33 3.01 -21.00
CA LEU A 158 -20.95 3.84 -19.85
C LEU A 158 -21.41 5.30 -19.98
N GLN A 159 -21.73 5.77 -21.20
CA GLN A 159 -22.27 7.12 -21.40
C GLN A 159 -23.57 7.38 -20.62
N TYR A 160 -24.32 6.32 -20.29
CA TYR A 160 -25.54 6.41 -19.48
C TYR A 160 -25.26 6.55 -17.97
N PHE A 161 -23.98 6.46 -17.59
CA PHE A 161 -23.47 6.47 -16.21
C PHE A 161 -22.31 7.47 -16.07
N ASN A 162 -22.38 8.60 -16.78
CA ASN A 162 -21.36 9.65 -16.78
C ASN A 162 -19.93 9.16 -17.12
N ASP A 163 -19.83 8.12 -17.95
CA ASP A 163 -18.58 7.43 -18.29
C ASP A 163 -17.82 6.88 -17.05
N ASP A 164 -18.53 6.61 -15.96
CA ASP A 164 -17.99 6.17 -14.68
C ASP A 164 -18.45 4.75 -14.30
N ILE A 165 -17.49 3.84 -14.17
CA ILE A 165 -17.74 2.44 -13.80
C ILE A 165 -18.31 2.32 -12.38
N GLY A 166 -17.89 3.19 -11.46
CA GLY A 166 -18.37 3.19 -10.07
C GLY A 166 -19.83 3.59 -9.97
N GLU A 167 -20.27 4.54 -10.79
CA GLU A 167 -21.67 4.93 -10.92
C GLU A 167 -22.49 3.79 -11.53
N PHE A 168 -22.00 3.14 -12.60
CA PHE A 168 -22.64 1.95 -13.16
C PHE A 168 -22.83 0.85 -12.11
N VAL A 169 -21.76 0.49 -11.38
CA VAL A 169 -21.82 -0.56 -10.35
C VAL A 169 -22.79 -0.18 -9.23
N SER A 170 -22.79 1.09 -8.80
CA SER A 170 -23.69 1.56 -7.74
C SER A 170 -25.17 1.44 -8.18
N GLN A 171 -25.51 1.90 -9.38
CA GLN A 171 -26.87 1.77 -9.92
C GLN A 171 -27.27 0.31 -10.16
N LEU A 172 -26.33 -0.54 -10.62
CA LEU A 172 -26.54 -1.98 -10.76
C LEU A 172 -26.89 -2.63 -9.42
N MET A 173 -26.16 -2.29 -8.35
CA MET A 173 -26.40 -2.84 -7.02
C MET A 173 -27.74 -2.38 -6.44
N ASP A 174 -28.14 -1.12 -6.64
CA ASP A 174 -29.46 -0.62 -6.23
C ASP A 174 -30.61 -1.31 -6.98
N PHE A 175 -30.44 -1.51 -8.30
CA PHE A 175 -31.39 -2.26 -9.11
C PHE A 175 -31.48 -3.72 -8.66
N ALA A 176 -30.33 -4.37 -8.45
CA ALA A 176 -30.26 -5.75 -7.97
C ALA A 176 -30.88 -5.89 -6.58
N ALA A 177 -30.64 -4.95 -5.67
CA ALA A 177 -31.25 -4.95 -4.33
C ALA A 177 -32.78 -4.88 -4.42
N SER A 178 -33.32 -4.10 -5.36
CA SER A 178 -34.75 -4.03 -5.63
C SER A 178 -35.32 -5.35 -6.16
N TRP A 179 -34.54 -6.10 -6.94
CA TRP A 179 -34.95 -7.39 -7.50
C TRP A 179 -34.81 -8.57 -6.52
N TYR A 180 -33.71 -8.61 -5.77
CA TYR A 180 -33.40 -9.68 -4.81
C TYR A 180 -33.93 -9.40 -3.40
N GLY A 181 -34.53 -8.23 -3.18
CA GLY A 181 -35.24 -7.85 -1.95
C GLY A 181 -34.37 -7.15 -0.89
N SER A 182 -33.04 -7.27 -0.97
CA SER A 182 -32.12 -6.51 -0.11
C SER A 182 -30.75 -6.32 -0.77
N MET A 183 -30.01 -5.31 -0.30
CA MET A 183 -28.64 -5.06 -0.75
C MET A 183 -27.69 -6.22 -0.38
N GLU A 184 -27.82 -6.75 0.84
CA GLU A 184 -27.03 -7.90 1.28
C GLU A 184 -27.24 -9.11 0.37
N ALA A 185 -28.48 -9.41 -0.02
CA ALA A 185 -28.79 -10.49 -0.94
C ALA A 185 -28.22 -10.24 -2.33
N ALA A 186 -28.33 -9.00 -2.84
CA ALA A 186 -27.75 -8.62 -4.13
C ALA A 186 -26.22 -8.79 -4.14
N VAL A 187 -25.52 -8.28 -3.12
CA VAL A 187 -24.07 -8.45 -2.97
C VAL A 187 -23.72 -9.94 -2.90
N LEU A 188 -24.43 -10.74 -2.10
CA LEU A 188 -24.16 -12.17 -1.96
C LEU A 188 -24.32 -12.95 -3.27
N ILE A 189 -25.30 -12.59 -4.09
CA ILE A 189 -25.61 -13.26 -5.36
C ILE A 189 -24.67 -12.82 -6.47
N LEU A 190 -24.34 -11.54 -6.55
CA LEU A 190 -23.60 -10.95 -7.67
C LEU A 190 -22.07 -10.97 -7.48
N THR A 191 -21.58 -11.11 -6.25
CA THR A 191 -20.14 -11.05 -5.94
C THR A 191 -19.54 -12.41 -5.66
N GLY A 192 -18.24 -12.54 -5.97
CA GLY A 192 -17.42 -13.69 -5.66
C GLY A 192 -16.33 -13.37 -4.62
N LYS A 193 -15.60 -14.41 -4.23
CA LYS A 193 -14.36 -14.35 -3.44
C LYS A 193 -13.27 -15.14 -4.16
N GLY A 194 -12.01 -14.86 -3.83
CA GLY A 194 -10.86 -15.53 -4.46
C GLY A 194 -10.81 -15.32 -5.97
N GLU A 195 -10.05 -16.14 -6.68
CA GLU A 195 -9.96 -16.06 -8.13
C GLU A 195 -11.33 -16.39 -8.78
N GLN A 196 -11.76 -15.58 -9.74
CA GLN A 196 -12.98 -15.78 -10.51
C GLN A 196 -12.66 -15.73 -12.00
N THR A 197 -13.29 -16.60 -12.77
CA THR A 197 -13.25 -16.58 -14.24
C THR A 197 -14.68 -16.71 -14.77
N LYS A 198 -15.06 -15.84 -15.70
CA LYS A 198 -16.36 -15.90 -16.39
C LYS A 198 -16.27 -15.45 -17.83
N THR A 199 -17.10 -16.04 -18.68
CA THR A 199 -17.26 -15.65 -20.09
C THR A 199 -18.49 -14.78 -20.23
N ILE A 200 -18.30 -13.59 -20.80
CA ILE A 200 -19.37 -12.67 -21.14
C ILE A 200 -19.70 -12.87 -22.61
N ASN A 201 -20.99 -13.08 -22.89
CA ASN A 201 -21.51 -13.32 -24.22
C ASN A 201 -22.40 -12.16 -24.65
N LYS A 202 -22.73 -12.10 -25.95
CA LYS A 202 -23.60 -11.07 -26.57
C LYS A 202 -23.01 -9.65 -26.53
N LEU A 203 -21.68 -9.54 -26.56
CA LEU A 203 -21.01 -8.28 -26.85
C LEU A 203 -21.26 -7.88 -28.31
N GLN A 204 -21.22 -6.58 -28.60
CA GLN A 204 -21.29 -6.08 -29.95
C GLN A 204 -19.96 -6.32 -30.70
N PRO A 205 -20.01 -6.75 -31.97
CA PRO A 205 -18.81 -6.87 -32.79
C PRO A 205 -18.08 -5.56 -33.07
N GLY A 206 -16.75 -5.59 -32.96
CA GLY A 206 -15.85 -4.51 -33.32
C GLY A 206 -15.97 -3.25 -32.46
N VAL A 207 -16.36 -3.39 -31.19
CA VAL A 207 -16.52 -2.27 -30.25
C VAL A 207 -15.44 -2.30 -29.17
N GLU A 208 -15.22 -1.14 -28.55
CA GLU A 208 -14.36 -1.01 -27.38
C GLU A 208 -15.13 -1.44 -26.12
N CYS A 209 -14.50 -2.30 -25.34
CA CYS A 209 -15.01 -2.82 -24.08
C CYS A 209 -14.02 -2.55 -22.95
N VAL A 210 -14.51 -2.59 -21.73
CA VAL A 210 -13.71 -2.54 -20.52
C VAL A 210 -14.10 -3.69 -19.60
N GLY A 211 -13.13 -4.54 -19.26
CA GLY A 211 -13.26 -5.51 -18.19
C GLY A 211 -12.80 -4.89 -16.89
N TYR A 212 -13.54 -5.06 -15.79
CA TYR A 212 -13.24 -4.37 -14.54
C TYR A 212 -13.57 -5.23 -13.32
N ALA A 213 -12.98 -4.85 -12.17
CA ALA A 213 -13.24 -5.45 -10.87
C ALA A 213 -13.23 -4.40 -9.76
N VAL A 214 -14.12 -4.58 -8.79
CA VAL A 214 -14.26 -3.70 -7.62
C VAL A 214 -14.74 -4.47 -6.40
N GLY A 215 -14.09 -4.25 -5.26
CA GLY A 215 -14.49 -4.82 -3.97
C GLY A 215 -15.73 -4.12 -3.43
N LEU A 216 -16.64 -4.89 -2.84
CA LEU A 216 -17.89 -4.40 -2.27
C LEU A 216 -18.02 -4.89 -0.82
N SER A 217 -18.46 -4.00 0.07
CA SER A 217 -18.94 -4.38 1.41
C SER A 217 -20.35 -4.98 1.33
N GLU A 218 -20.80 -5.57 2.45
CA GLU A 218 -22.13 -6.19 2.56
C GLU A 218 -23.29 -5.20 2.32
N ASP A 219 -23.06 -3.91 2.57
CA ASP A 219 -24.01 -2.82 2.27
C ASP A 219 -23.89 -2.27 0.85
N GLY A 220 -23.18 -2.95 -0.04
CA GLY A 220 -23.08 -2.62 -1.48
C GLY A 220 -22.16 -1.46 -1.81
N LYS A 221 -21.39 -0.94 -0.84
CA LYS A 221 -20.45 0.16 -1.09
C LYS A 221 -19.11 -0.36 -1.59
N MET A 222 -18.52 0.38 -2.53
CA MET A 222 -17.17 0.13 -3.00
C MET A 222 -16.16 0.31 -1.87
N ASN A 223 -15.35 -0.72 -1.61
CA ASN A 223 -14.34 -0.74 -0.56
C ASN A 223 -12.90 -0.89 -1.09
N THR A 224 -12.73 -0.93 -2.41
CA THR A 224 -11.44 -0.85 -3.11
C THR A 224 -11.49 0.22 -4.19
N GLU A 225 -10.32 0.57 -4.74
CA GLU A 225 -10.25 1.21 -6.05
C GLU A 225 -10.74 0.23 -7.14
N ILE A 226 -11.23 0.77 -8.26
CA ILE A 226 -11.65 -0.01 -9.42
C ILE A 226 -10.41 -0.29 -10.27
N GLU A 227 -10.17 -1.56 -10.57
CA GLU A 227 -9.20 -1.95 -11.60
C GLU A 227 -9.93 -2.25 -12.90
N SER A 228 -9.32 -1.88 -14.03
CA SER A 228 -9.90 -2.11 -15.34
C SER A 228 -8.86 -2.37 -16.43
N VAL A 229 -9.29 -3.08 -17.47
CA VAL A 229 -8.50 -3.40 -18.66
C VAL A 229 -9.38 -3.15 -19.89
N ASP A 230 -8.92 -2.25 -20.75
CA ASP A 230 -9.54 -1.96 -22.02
C ASP A 230 -9.17 -3.01 -23.07
N PHE A 231 -10.13 -3.37 -23.92
CA PHE A 231 -9.91 -4.25 -25.07
C PHE A 231 -10.96 -3.98 -26.16
N TRP A 232 -10.78 -4.60 -27.33
CA TRP A 232 -11.73 -4.51 -28.44
C TRP A 232 -12.24 -5.90 -28.79
N THR A 233 -13.55 -6.04 -29.00
CA THR A 233 -14.10 -7.26 -29.60
C THR A 233 -13.65 -7.38 -31.05
N GLN A 234 -13.60 -8.61 -31.55
CA GLN A 234 -13.31 -8.82 -32.97
C GLN A 234 -14.44 -8.25 -33.83
N LYS A 235 -14.12 -7.86 -35.06
CA LYS A 235 -15.17 -7.51 -36.02
C LYS A 235 -15.94 -8.76 -36.41
N ALA A 236 -17.24 -8.61 -36.66
CA ALA A 236 -18.08 -9.69 -37.14
C ALA A 236 -17.46 -10.30 -38.41
N GLN A 237 -17.31 -11.63 -38.42
CA GLN A 237 -16.92 -12.30 -39.64
C GLN A 237 -18.09 -12.29 -40.61
N THR A 238 -17.81 -11.93 -41.86
CA THR A 238 -18.80 -11.92 -42.94
C THR A 238 -18.41 -12.92 -44.01
N ASP A 239 -19.40 -13.56 -44.61
CA ASP A 239 -19.18 -14.42 -45.76
C ASP A 239 -18.81 -13.57 -47.00
N LYS A 240 -18.46 -14.24 -48.10
CA LYS A 240 -18.11 -13.60 -49.38
C LYS A 240 -19.22 -12.69 -49.96
N ASN A 241 -20.44 -12.76 -49.43
CA ASN A 241 -21.60 -11.98 -49.84
C ASN A 241 -21.96 -10.87 -48.83
N GLY A 242 -21.19 -10.73 -47.74
CA GLY A 242 -21.42 -9.71 -46.70
C GLY A 242 -22.46 -10.10 -45.65
N GLN A 243 -22.92 -11.35 -45.59
CA GLN A 243 -23.77 -11.83 -44.50
C GLN A 243 -22.91 -12.24 -43.30
N GLN A 244 -23.35 -11.89 -42.09
CA GLN A 244 -22.65 -12.29 -40.87
C GLN A 244 -22.62 -13.81 -40.75
N ILE A 245 -21.44 -14.38 -40.50
CA ILE A 245 -21.27 -15.80 -40.24
C ILE A 245 -21.66 -16.01 -38.78
N GLU A 246 -22.81 -16.63 -38.53
CA GLU A 246 -23.17 -17.06 -37.17
C GLU A 246 -22.21 -18.16 -36.73
N ALA A 247 -21.43 -17.89 -35.69
CA ALA A 247 -20.64 -18.91 -35.02
C ALA A 247 -21.60 -19.84 -34.27
N VAL A 248 -22.09 -20.88 -34.93
CA VAL A 248 -22.81 -21.97 -34.26
C VAL A 248 -21.80 -22.74 -33.42
N GLY A 249 -21.97 -22.69 -32.10
CA GLY A 249 -21.18 -23.43 -31.13
C GLY A 249 -20.99 -24.89 -31.53
N ASP A 250 -19.75 -25.35 -31.40
CA ASP A 250 -19.25 -26.69 -31.69
C ASP A 250 -19.43 -27.18 -33.14
N ARG A 251 -18.48 -26.80 -34.01
CA ARG A 251 -17.68 -27.74 -34.82
C ARG A 251 -16.68 -27.00 -35.73
N ILE A 252 -15.43 -26.96 -35.28
CA ILE A 252 -14.31 -26.96 -36.22
C ILE A 252 -14.16 -28.41 -36.72
N TRP A 253 -14.62 -28.70 -37.93
CA TRP A 253 -13.97 -29.72 -38.76
C TRP A 253 -13.45 -29.00 -40.01
N TRP A 254 -12.13 -28.87 -40.02
CA TRP A 254 -11.28 -28.89 -41.19
C TRP A 254 -11.90 -29.72 -42.33
N GLU A 255 -12.04 -29.15 -43.53
CA GLU A 255 -11.73 -29.87 -44.77
C GLU A 255 -11.62 -28.90 -45.96
N ASN A 256 -10.42 -28.35 -46.11
CA ASN A 256 -9.85 -28.14 -47.44
C ASN A 256 -9.65 -29.51 -48.11
N ARG A 257 -10.70 -30.06 -48.71
CA ARG A 257 -10.73 -30.97 -49.86
C ARG A 257 -12.14 -30.78 -50.41
N ILE A 258 -12.37 -30.10 -51.54
CA ILE A 258 -11.96 -30.50 -52.88
C ILE A 258 -11.86 -29.22 -53.73
N GLY A 259 -10.67 -28.95 -54.27
CA GLY A 259 -10.56 -28.22 -55.53
C GLY A 259 -10.64 -29.23 -56.68
N LYS A 260 -11.16 -28.76 -57.83
CA LYS A 260 -11.39 -29.47 -59.11
C LYS A 260 -12.69 -30.29 -59.10
N GLU A 261 -13.65 -30.10 -59.99
CA GLU A 261 -13.70 -29.50 -61.34
C GLU A 261 -14.91 -28.57 -61.51
#